data_AF-A0A7X7TMG1-F1
#
_entry.id   AF-A0A7X7TMG1-F1
#
_cell.length_a   1.000
_cell.length_b   1.000
_cell.length_c   1.000
_cell.angle_alpha   90.00
_cell.angle_beta   90.00
_cell.angle_gamma   90.00
#
_symmetry.space_group_name_H-M   'P 1'
#
loop_
_entity.id
_entity.type
_entity.pdbx_description
1 polymer ?
#
loop_
_entity_poly.entity_id
_entity_poly.type
_entity_poly.pdbx_seq_one_letter_code
_entity_poly.pdbx_strand_id
1 'polypeptide(L)'
;MGEQELSRSFWEELLRLYDEFMETGKTDKKTIEMLGKAGLLREGTLMGQEIINAFPHLEIKDVEPLVRRGIRDKIVENLKRSVD
;
A
#
# COMPACT_ATOMS: atom_id res chain seq x y z
N MET A 1 -4.16 -18.91 -4.48
CA MET A 1 -3.19 -18.27 -5.40
C MET A 1 -2.05 -17.84 -4.52
N GLY A 2 -0.87 -18.48 -4.65
CA GLY A 2 0.25 -18.27 -3.74
C GLY A 2 0.70 -16.82 -3.76
N GLU A 3 0.90 -16.24 -2.57
CA GLU A 3 1.66 -15.00 -2.42
C GLU A 3 3.00 -15.24 -3.11
N GLN A 4 3.28 -14.49 -4.19
CA GLN A 4 4.64 -14.48 -4.72
C GLN A 4 5.50 -13.92 -3.60
N GLU A 5 6.44 -14.71 -3.08
CA GLU A 5 7.46 -14.21 -2.16
C GLU A 5 8.30 -13.20 -2.93
N LEU A 6 8.02 -11.92 -2.69
CA LEU A 6 8.75 -10.81 -3.27
C LEU A 6 10.04 -10.59 -2.47
N SER A 7 11.13 -10.31 -3.19
CA SER A 7 12.45 -10.14 -2.58
C SER A 7 12.48 -8.95 -1.63
N ARG A 8 13.43 -8.96 -0.69
CA ARG A 8 13.68 -7.82 0.19
C ARG A 8 13.91 -6.52 -0.60
N SER A 9 14.76 -6.58 -1.63
CA SER A 9 15.07 -5.44 -2.50
C SER A 9 13.83 -4.85 -3.19
N PHE A 10 12.85 -5.68 -3.55
CA PHE A 10 11.58 -5.21 -4.10
C PHE A 10 10.82 -4.36 -3.07
N TRP A 11 10.73 -4.82 -1.81
CA TRP A 11 10.02 -4.10 -0.76
C TRP A 11 10.74 -2.82 -0.34
N GLU A 12 12.07 -2.80 -0.32
CA GLU A 12 12.87 -1.59 -0.06
C GLU A 12 12.61 -0.53 -1.13
N GLU A 13 12.62 -0.93 -2.40
CA GLU A 13 12.34 -0.01 -3.51
C GLU A 13 10.89 0.49 -3.47
N LEU A 14 9.93 -0.40 -3.21
CA LEU A 14 8.52 -0.02 -3.10
C LEU A 14 8.30 0.94 -1.93
N LEU A 15 8.91 0.71 -0.77
CA LEU A 15 8.81 1.60 0.38
C LEU A 15 9.34 2.99 0.05
N ARG A 16 10.51 3.08 -0.59
CA ARG A 16 11.10 4.37 -0.99
C ARG A 16 10.17 5.15 -1.93
N LEU A 17 9.62 4.49 -2.95
CA LEU A 17 8.71 5.12 -3.90
C LEU A 17 7.38 5.53 -3.24
N TYR A 18 6.88 4.69 -2.34
CA TYR A 18 5.64 4.98 -1.63
C TYR A 18 5.79 6.15 -0.65
N ASP A 19 6.93 6.25 0.04
CA ASP A 19 7.25 7.38 0.92
C ASP A 19 7.36 8.69 0.12
N GLU A 20 8.00 8.67 -1.05
CA GLU A 20 8.04 9.83 -1.96
C GLU A 20 6.63 10.25 -2.42
N PHE A 21 5.76 9.29 -2.73
CA PHE A 21 4.36 9.57 -3.03
C PHE A 21 3.62 10.21 -1.85
N MET A 22 3.84 9.72 -0.63
CA MET A 22 3.21 10.24 0.57
C MET A 22 3.62 11.69 0.86
N GLU A 23 4.87 12.05 0.57
CA GLU A 23 5.39 13.41 0.74
C GLU A 23 4.93 14.37 -0.36
N THR A 24 4.95 13.93 -1.61
CA THR A 24 4.76 14.81 -2.78
C THR A 24 3.33 14.80 -3.33
N GLY A 25 2.53 13.78 -2.98
CA GLY A 25 1.24 13.47 -3.60
C GLY A 25 1.36 12.98 -5.05
N LYS A 26 2.57 12.83 -5.59
CA LYS A 26 2.79 12.40 -6.97
C LYS A 26 3.07 10.92 -7.01
N THR A 27 2.30 10.20 -7.82
CA THR A 27 2.53 8.78 -8.12
C THR A 27 3.00 8.65 -9.56
N ASP A 28 3.98 7.80 -9.79
CA ASP A 28 4.44 7.43 -11.13
C ASP A 28 3.96 6.02 -11.53
N LYS A 29 4.13 5.70 -12.82
CA LYS A 29 3.73 4.40 -13.38
C LYS A 29 4.43 3.24 -12.67
N LYS A 30 5.69 3.42 -12.28
CA LYS A 30 6.50 2.39 -11.64
C LYS A 30 5.95 2.02 -10.26
N THR A 31 5.59 3.02 -9.46
CA THR A 31 4.97 2.84 -8.15
C THR A 31 3.66 2.06 -8.27
N ILE A 32 2.80 2.41 -9.24
CA ILE A 32 1.54 1.70 -9.50
C ILE A 32 1.81 0.23 -9.89
N GLU A 33 2.75 -0.01 -10.80
CA GLU A 33 3.10 -1.37 -11.23
C GLU A 33 3.63 -2.24 -10.07
N MET A 34 4.47 -1.68 -9.19
CA MET A 34 4.98 -2.38 -8.03
C MET A 34 3.89 -2.64 -6.99
N LEU A 35 3.02 -1.67 -6.70
CA LEU A 35 1.84 -1.89 -5.84
C LEU A 35 0.92 -2.98 -6.41
N GLY A 36 0.77 -3.03 -7.73
CA GLY A 36 0.00 -4.07 -8.42
C GLY A 36 0.63 -5.46 -8.25
N LYS A 37 1.94 -5.58 -8.46
CA LYS A 37 2.70 -6.83 -8.24
C LYS A 37 2.64 -7.31 -6.78
N ALA A 38 2.67 -6.38 -5.85
CA ALA A 38 2.54 -6.64 -4.42
C ALA A 38 1.11 -6.96 -3.96
N GLY A 39 0.12 -6.89 -4.85
CA GLY A 39 -1.30 -7.06 -4.49
C GLY A 39 -1.91 -5.88 -3.71
N LEU A 40 -1.12 -4.87 -3.37
CA LEU A 40 -1.49 -3.76 -2.49
C LEU A 40 -2.54 -2.81 -3.08
N LEU A 41 -2.69 -2.73 -4.41
CA LEU A 41 -3.78 -1.95 -5.04
C LEU A 41 -5.15 -2.52 -4.67
N ARG A 42 -5.28 -3.85 -4.71
CA ARG A 42 -6.54 -4.53 -4.35
C ARG A 42 -6.78 -4.42 -2.86
N GLU A 43 -5.74 -4.61 -2.04
CA GLU A 43 -5.86 -4.49 -0.60
C GLU A 43 -6.25 -3.08 -0.16
N GLY A 44 -5.70 -2.03 -0.79
CA GLY A 44 -6.06 -0.65 -0.50
C GLY A 44 -7.54 -0.37 -0.78
N THR A 45 -8.05 -0.91 -1.89
CA THR A 45 -9.47 -0.83 -2.23
C THR A 45 -10.35 -1.52 -1.18
N LEU A 46 -9.98 -2.72 -0.75
CA LEU A 46 -10.73 -3.48 0.27
C LEU A 46 -10.71 -2.76 1.62
N MET A 47 -9.55 -2.27 2.04
CA MET A 47 -9.38 -1.52 3.29
C MET A 47 -10.26 -0.26 3.29
N GLY A 48 -10.29 0.49 2.18
CA GLY A 48 -11.16 1.65 2.04
C GLY A 48 -12.64 1.30 2.17
N GLN A 49 -13.07 0.22 1.51
CA GLN A 49 -14.45 -0.25 1.57
C GLN A 49 -14.84 -0.70 2.99
N GLU A 50 -13.95 -1.41 3.70
CA GLU A 50 -14.16 -1.84 5.08
C GLU A 50 -14.33 -0.65 6.02
N ILE A 51 -13.50 0.39 5.89
CA ILE A 51 -13.59 1.61 6.70
C ILE A 51 -14.90 2.35 6.40
N ILE A 52 -15.25 2.56 5.14
CA ILE A 52 -16.51 3.24 4.76
C ILE A 52 -17.72 2.47 5.30
N ASN A 53 -17.71 1.14 5.20
CA ASN A 53 -18.80 0.31 5.70
C ASN A 53 -18.91 0.36 7.23
N ALA A 54 -17.78 0.38 7.94
CA ALA A 54 -17.74 0.45 9.41
C ALA A 54 -18.11 1.85 9.92
N PHE A 55 -17.80 2.90 9.15
CA PHE A 55 -18.02 4.30 9.52
C PHE A 55 -18.71 5.07 8.37
N PRO A 56 -20.02 4.88 8.15
CA PRO A 56 -20.73 5.43 6.99
C PRO A 56 -20.82 6.97 6.94
N HIS A 57 -20.43 7.65 8.03
CA HIS A 57 -20.40 9.11 8.11
C HIS A 57 -19.07 9.71 7.64
N LEU A 58 -18.04 8.88 7.41
CA LEU A 58 -16.77 9.34 6.86
C LEU A 58 -16.89 9.53 5.35
N GLU A 59 -16.27 10.60 4.84
CA GLU A 59 -16.12 10.80 3.41
C GLU A 59 -14.81 10.15 2.92
N ILE A 60 -14.70 9.97 1.59
CA ILE A 60 -13.50 9.39 0.97
C ILE A 60 -12.23 10.14 1.41
N LYS A 61 -12.29 11.47 1.56
CA LYS A 61 -11.16 12.30 1.99
C LYS A 61 -10.66 11.99 3.42
N ASP A 62 -11.56 11.48 4.28
CA ASP A 62 -11.23 11.10 5.66
C ASP A 62 -10.67 9.66 5.71
N VAL A 63 -11.11 8.82 4.77
CA VAL A 63 -10.71 7.41 4.65
C VAL A 63 -9.37 7.27 3.93
N GLU A 64 -9.13 8.07 2.89
CA GLU A 64 -7.94 7.98 2.04
C GLU A 64 -6.61 8.05 2.83
N PRO A 65 -6.41 8.98 3.79
CA PRO A 65 -5.20 9.00 4.62
C PRO A 65 -5.00 7.72 5.45
N LEU A 66 -6.09 7.13 5.93
CA LEU A 66 -6.06 5.89 6.71
C LEU A 66 -5.62 4.71 5.85
N VAL A 67 -6.20 4.60 4.65
CA VAL A 67 -5.83 3.57 3.68
C VAL A 67 -4.36 3.71 3.28
N ARG A 68 -3.91 4.93 2.96
CA ARG A 68 -2.52 5.19 2.58
C ARG A 68 -1.54 4.78 3.69
N ARG A 69 -1.85 5.11 4.95
CA ARG A 69 -1.06 4.68 6.09
C ARG A 69 -1.03 3.16 6.24
N GLY A 70 -2.19 2.50 6.14
CA GLY A 70 -2.29 1.05 6.23
C GLY A 70 -1.50 0.31 5.15
N ILE A 71 -1.48 0.82 3.92
CA ILE A 71 -0.65 0.26 2.84
C ILE A 71 0.84 0.41 3.15
N ARG A 72 1.27 1.57 3.64
CA ARG A 72 2.67 1.78 4.06
C ARG A 72 3.08 0.79 5.16
N ASP A 73 2.24 0.61 6.18
CA ASP A 73 2.50 -0.32 7.28
C ASP A 73 2.65 -1.76 6.76
N LYS A 74 1.81 -2.18 5.82
CA LYS A 74 1.94 -3.49 5.17
C LYS A 74 3.22 -3.65 4.36
N ILE A 75 3.68 -2.61 3.64
CA ILE A 75 4.98 -2.64 2.94
C ILE A 75 6.10 -2.88 3.95
N VAL A 76 6.09 -2.17 5.08
CA VAL A 76 7.09 -2.32 6.16
C VAL A 76 7.02 -3.70 6.81
N GLU A 77 5.83 -4.24 7.04
CA GLU A 77 5.66 -5.60 7.59
C GLU A 77 6.22 -6.66 6.65
N ASN A 78 5.93 -6.57 5.36
CA ASN A 78 6.46 -7.51 4.37
C ASN A 78 7.99 -7.39 4.24
N LEU A 79 8.53 -6.16 4.24
CA LEU A 79 9.98 -5.94 4.26
C LEU A 79 10.67 -6.60 5.46
N LYS A 80 10.04 -6.57 6.64
CA LYS A 80 10.56 -7.23 7.85
C LYS A 80 10.49 -8.76 7.77
N ARG A 81 9.52 -9.30 7.01
CA ARG A 81 9.34 -10.75 6.81
C ARG A 81 10.21 -11.32 5.70
N SER A 82 10.56 -10.51 4.71
CA SER A 82 11.46 -10.91 3.63
C SER A 82 12.85 -11.20 4.17
N VAL A 83 13.27 -12.46 3.98
CA VAL A 83 14.63 -12.93 4.22
C VAL A 83 15.45 -12.64 2.96
N ASP A 84 16.71 -12.21 3.14
CA ASP A 84 17.68 -12.01 2.04
C ASP A 84 18.06 -13.33 1.36
#